data_AF-A0A940Q348-F1
#
_entry.id   AF-A0A940Q348-F1
#
_cell.length_a   1.000
_cell.length_b   1.000
_cell.length_c   1.000
_cell.angle_alpha   90.00
_cell.angle_beta   90.00
_cell.angle_gamma   90.00
#
_symmetry.space_group_name_H-M   'P 1'
#
loop_
_entity.id
_entity.type
_entity.pdbx_description
1 polymer ?
#
loop_
_entity_poly.entity_id
_entity_poly.type
_entity_poly.pdbx_seq_one_letter_code
_entity_poly.pdbx_strand_id
1 'polypeptide(L)'
;MKYNVDNLISDSKDILDKLSDKASGAVSVSKAYIEKAQLRVKLRDMYYKLGKTCYDMHQNGSDETGNMKKLIKEIKILEAELEYAEEASGKPKECKFCGARNISENIYCSKCGEKLR
;
A
#
# COMPACT_ATOMS: atom_id res chain seq x y z
N MET A 1 16.74 -8.11 -24.06
CA MET A 1 16.13 -6.83 -23.68
C MET A 1 16.84 -6.37 -22.40
N LYS A 2 17.73 -5.37 -22.46
CA LYS A 2 18.41 -4.83 -21.27
C LYS A 2 17.41 -3.95 -20.53
N TYR A 3 16.97 -4.38 -19.35
CA TYR A 3 16.08 -3.58 -18.51
C TYR A 3 16.87 -2.39 -17.96
N ASN A 4 16.39 -1.20 -18.25
CA ASN A 4 16.98 0.07 -17.82
C ASN A 4 16.55 0.32 -16.37
N VAL A 5 17.34 -0.21 -15.42
CA VAL A 5 17.11 -0.12 -13.96
C VAL A 5 17.09 1.33 -13.45
N ASP A 6 17.74 2.25 -14.17
CA ASP A 6 17.82 3.67 -13.80
C ASP A 6 16.46 4.37 -13.87
N ASN A 7 15.63 4.04 -14.87
CA ASN A 7 14.26 4.58 -14.96
C ASN A 7 13.36 4.10 -13.81
N LEU A 8 13.64 2.90 -13.30
CA LEU A 8 12.87 2.27 -12.23
C LEU A 8 13.14 2.95 -10.88
N ILE A 9 14.41 3.30 -10.63
CA ILE A 9 14.84 4.01 -9.41
C ILE A 9 14.35 5.47 -9.44
N SER A 10 14.39 6.11 -10.60
CA SER A 10 13.86 7.48 -10.80
C SER A 10 12.36 7.55 -10.54
N ASP A 11 11.56 6.66 -11.16
CA ASP A 11 10.12 6.63 -10.94
C ASP A 11 9.78 6.38 -9.45
N SER A 12 10.55 5.56 -8.75
CA SER A 12 10.31 5.23 -7.33
C SER A 12 10.55 6.43 -6.40
N LYS A 13 11.57 7.25 -6.67
CA LYS A 13 11.86 8.46 -5.89
C LYS A 13 10.79 9.53 -6.07
N ASP A 14 10.36 9.79 -7.29
CA ASP A 14 9.30 10.76 -7.59
C ASP A 14 7.95 10.38 -6.94
N ILE A 15 7.70 9.07 -6.78
CA ILE A 15 6.52 8.55 -6.09
C ILE A 15 6.65 8.76 -4.58
N LEU A 16 7.82 8.48 -4.01
CA LEU A 16 8.11 8.67 -2.59
C LEU A 16 8.01 10.14 -2.16
N ASP A 17 8.51 11.06 -2.97
CA ASP A 17 8.45 12.50 -2.70
C ASP A 17 6.99 13.01 -2.67
N LYS A 18 6.17 12.58 -3.63
CA LYS A 18 4.72 12.91 -3.68
C LYS A 18 3.95 12.37 -2.47
N LEU A 19 4.41 11.27 -1.90
CA LEU A 19 3.83 10.67 -0.71
C LEU A 19 4.20 11.42 0.56
N SER A 20 5.48 11.78 0.68
CA SER A 20 5.99 12.61 1.77
C SER A 20 5.24 13.94 1.87
N ASP A 21 4.97 14.59 0.74
CA ASP A 21 4.23 15.87 0.70
C ASP A 21 2.80 15.76 1.26
N LYS A 22 2.10 14.64 1.00
CA LYS A 22 0.75 14.38 1.51
C LYS A 22 0.70 14.01 3.00
N ALA A 23 1.79 13.51 3.56
CA ALA A 23 1.87 12.99 4.93
C ALA A 23 2.11 14.08 6.00
N SER A 24 2.29 15.34 5.62
CA SER A 24 2.62 16.46 6.51
C SER A 24 1.53 16.88 7.51
N GLY A 25 0.38 16.19 7.56
CA GLY A 25 -0.69 16.44 8.51
C GLY A 25 -0.65 15.49 9.71
N ALA A 26 -0.84 16.01 10.93
CA ALA A 26 -1.06 15.19 12.13
C ALA A 26 -2.38 14.40 11.99
N VAL A 27 -2.32 13.19 11.44
CA VAL A 27 -3.47 12.31 11.20
C VAL A 27 -3.61 11.33 12.37
N SER A 28 -4.80 11.24 12.96
CA SER A 28 -5.07 10.28 14.04
C SER A 28 -4.93 8.83 13.55
N VAL A 29 -4.46 7.95 14.43
CA VAL A 29 -4.20 6.52 14.11
C VAL A 29 -5.42 5.82 13.48
N SER A 30 -6.63 6.12 13.95
CA SER A 30 -7.88 5.56 13.38
C SER A 30 -8.11 5.97 11.92
N LYS A 31 -7.72 7.20 11.55
CA LYS A 31 -7.85 7.69 10.17
C LYS A 31 -6.79 7.06 9.27
N ALA A 32 -5.56 6.89 9.76
CA ALA A 32 -4.50 6.16 9.06
C ALA A 32 -4.91 4.70 8.78
N TYR A 33 -5.60 4.02 9.71
CA TYR A 33 -6.12 2.67 9.47
C TYR A 33 -7.19 2.60 8.38
N ILE A 34 -8.13 3.56 8.37
CA ILE A 34 -9.16 3.64 7.34
C ILE A 34 -8.53 3.90 5.98
N GLU A 35 -7.56 4.81 5.91
CA GLU A 35 -6.80 5.10 4.69
C GLU A 35 -6.07 3.86 4.17
N LYS A 36 -5.38 3.11 5.05
CA LYS A 36 -4.77 1.81 4.69
C LYS A 36 -5.77 0.79 4.15
N ALA A 37 -6.92 0.66 4.81
CA ALA A 37 -7.97 -0.25 4.35
C ALA A 37 -8.49 0.15 2.96
N GLN A 38 -8.67 1.44 2.71
CA GLN A 38 -9.06 1.98 1.41
C GLN A 38 -7.98 1.76 0.35
N LEU A 39 -6.70 1.97 0.68
CA LEU A 39 -5.57 1.71 -0.22
C LEU A 39 -5.54 0.23 -0.65
N ARG A 40 -5.72 -0.70 0.30
CA ARG A 40 -5.79 -2.14 -0.01
C ARG A 40 -6.97 -2.52 -0.90
N VAL A 41 -8.13 -1.88 -0.71
CA VAL A 41 -9.30 -2.09 -1.59
C VAL A 41 -9.01 -1.57 -3.01
N LYS A 42 -8.44 -0.36 -3.13
CA LYS A 42 -8.03 0.20 -4.43
C LYS A 42 -6.99 -0.67 -5.13
N LEU A 43 -5.98 -1.15 -4.40
CA LEU A 43 -4.94 -2.04 -4.94
C LEU A 43 -5.55 -3.32 -5.51
N ARG A 44 -6.51 -3.93 -4.80
CA ARG A 44 -7.24 -5.11 -5.28
C ARG A 44 -8.02 -4.82 -6.57
N ASP A 45 -8.70 -3.68 -6.64
CA ASP A 45 -9.44 -3.26 -7.83
C ASP A 45 -8.50 -3.04 -9.03
N MET A 46 -7.32 -2.44 -8.80
CA MET A 46 -6.30 -2.27 -9.84
C MET A 46 -5.76 -3.61 -10.37
N TYR A 47 -5.46 -4.56 -9.47
CA TYR A 47 -5.04 -5.90 -9.88
C TYR A 47 -6.12 -6.63 -10.68
N TYR A 48 -7.39 -6.49 -10.28
CA TYR A 48 -8.52 -7.04 -11.03
C TYR A 48 -8.62 -6.43 -12.44
N LYS A 49 -8.53 -5.10 -12.55
CA LYS A 49 -8.53 -4.39 -13.84
C LYS A 49 -7.38 -4.83 -14.73
N LEU A 50 -6.17 -4.95 -14.17
CA LEU A 50 -5.00 -5.43 -14.90
C LEU A 50 -5.23 -6.84 -15.46
N GLY A 51 -5.69 -7.77 -14.63
CA GLY A 51 -5.99 -9.14 -15.05
C GLY A 51 -7.07 -9.19 -16.14
N LYS A 52 -8.12 -8.37 -16.00
CA LYS A 52 -9.17 -8.26 -17.01
C LYS A 52 -8.62 -7.73 -18.34
N THR A 53 -7.84 -6.65 -18.32
CA THR A 53 -7.21 -6.09 -19.53
C THR A 53 -6.33 -7.15 -20.22
N CYS A 54 -5.48 -7.87 -19.47
CA CYS A 54 -4.65 -8.93 -20.05
C CYS A 54 -5.49 -10.07 -20.65
N TYR A 55 -6.57 -10.48 -19.98
CA TYR A 55 -7.48 -11.51 -20.48
C TYR A 55 -8.17 -11.04 -21.77
N ASP A 56 -8.74 -9.84 -21.78
CA ASP A 56 -9.47 -9.27 -22.92
C ASP A 56 -8.53 -9.15 -24.13
N MET A 57 -7.32 -8.59 -23.95
CA MET A 57 -6.29 -8.52 -25.01
C MET A 57 -5.99 -9.88 -25.64
N HIS A 58 -5.93 -10.95 -24.82
CA HIS A 58 -5.71 -12.31 -25.31
C HIS A 58 -6.93 -12.88 -26.05
N GLN A 59 -8.14 -12.57 -25.59
CA GLN A 59 -9.40 -13.10 -26.11
C GLN A 59 -9.80 -12.48 -27.45
N ASN A 60 -9.65 -11.15 -27.57
CA ASN A 60 -10.15 -10.39 -28.72
C ASN A 60 -9.03 -9.84 -29.62
N GLY A 61 -7.76 -10.05 -29.27
CA GLY A 61 -6.61 -9.57 -30.04
C GLY A 61 -6.42 -8.04 -30.02
N SER A 62 -7.12 -7.34 -29.13
CA SER A 62 -6.94 -5.90 -28.94
C SER A 62 -5.56 -5.58 -28.36
N ASP A 63 -4.97 -4.46 -28.78
CA ASP A 63 -3.75 -3.94 -28.17
C ASP A 63 -4.10 -2.88 -27.12
N GLU A 64 -4.25 -3.32 -25.88
CA GLU A 64 -4.35 -2.44 -24.71
C GLU A 64 -3.04 -2.35 -23.92
N THR A 65 -1.88 -2.60 -24.54
CA THR A 65 -0.57 -2.56 -23.86
C THR A 65 -0.32 -1.22 -23.18
N GLY A 66 -0.81 -0.12 -23.75
CA GLY A 66 -0.74 1.21 -23.14
C GLY A 66 -1.54 1.33 -21.84
N ASN A 67 -2.74 0.77 -21.79
CA ASN A 67 -3.60 0.74 -20.60
C ASN A 67 -2.99 -0.16 -19.52
N MET A 68 -2.49 -1.34 -19.91
CA MET A 68 -1.78 -2.26 -19.02
C MET A 68 -0.60 -1.57 -18.31
N LYS A 69 0.23 -0.82 -19.06
CA LYS A 69 1.36 -0.06 -18.48
C LYS A 69 0.91 1.00 -17.47
N LYS A 70 -0.22 1.68 -17.72
CA LYS A 70 -0.79 2.66 -16.77
C LYS A 70 -1.24 1.99 -15.48
N LEU A 71 -1.99 0.89 -15.58
CA LEU A 71 -2.44 0.11 -14.41
C LEU A 71 -1.25 -0.38 -13.57
N ILE A 72 -0.18 -0.87 -14.20
CA ILE A 72 1.04 -1.28 -13.49
C ILE A 72 1.69 -0.10 -12.77
N LYS A 73 1.75 1.09 -13.38
CA LYS A 73 2.30 2.29 -12.73
C LYS A 73 1.46 2.70 -11.52
N GLU A 74 0.14 2.64 -11.63
CA GLU A 74 -0.78 2.99 -10.53
C GLU A 74 -0.70 1.97 -9.37
N ILE A 75 -0.57 0.68 -9.67
CA ILE A 75 -0.33 -0.37 -8.66
C ILE A 75 0.95 -0.07 -7.86
N LYS A 76 2.06 0.24 -8.54
CA LYS A 76 3.33 0.56 -7.86
C LYS A 76 3.22 1.78 -6.95
N ILE A 77 2.45 2.79 -7.36
CA ILE A 77 2.19 3.96 -6.52
C ILE A 77 1.46 3.51 -5.26
N LEU A 78 0.33 2.81 -5.40
CA LEU A 78 -0.48 2.35 -4.28
C LEU A 78 0.27 1.42 -3.32
N GLU A 79 1.19 0.59 -3.83
CA GLU A 79 2.06 -0.25 -3.02
C GLU A 79 3.03 0.58 -2.19
N ALA A 80 3.67 1.59 -2.79
CA ALA A 80 4.54 2.51 -2.06
C ALA A 80 3.76 3.35 -1.03
N GLU A 81 2.53 3.80 -1.35
CA GLU A 81 1.69 4.51 -0.38
C GLU A 81 1.34 3.62 0.82
N LEU A 82 1.05 2.34 0.56
CA LEU A 82 0.71 1.37 1.61
C LEU A 82 1.92 1.03 2.48
N GLU A 83 3.09 0.82 1.88
CA GLU A 83 4.35 0.56 2.58
C GLU A 83 4.72 1.72 3.49
N TYR A 84 4.72 2.95 2.96
CA TYR A 84 4.98 4.16 3.74
C TYR A 84 4.01 4.29 4.92
N ALA A 85 2.72 4.09 4.68
CA ALA A 85 1.72 4.14 5.75
C ALA A 85 1.98 3.04 6.80
N GLU A 86 2.36 1.83 6.39
CA GLU A 86 2.71 0.72 7.28
C GLU A 86 3.93 1.02 8.16
N GLU A 87 4.99 1.57 7.58
CA GLU A 87 6.18 2.01 8.30
C GLU A 87 5.88 3.15 9.29
N ALA A 88 5.12 4.16 8.86
CA ALA A 88 4.76 5.31 9.69
C ALA A 88 3.92 4.94 10.93
N SER A 89 3.15 3.85 10.90
CA SER A 89 2.37 3.39 12.06
C SER A 89 3.13 2.44 12.99
N GLY A 90 4.36 2.05 12.63
CA GLY A 90 5.17 1.06 13.34
C GLY A 90 4.58 -0.35 13.32
N LYS A 91 5.43 -1.36 13.62
CA LYS A 91 4.99 -2.76 13.65
C LYS A 91 3.97 -2.99 14.79
N PRO A 92 2.80 -3.58 14.50
CA PRO A 92 1.81 -3.84 15.54
C PRO A 92 2.35 -4.80 16.60
N LYS A 93 2.04 -4.51 17.86
CA LYS A 93 2.37 -5.36 19.02
C LYS A 93 1.26 -6.37 19.25
N GLU A 94 1.60 -7.66 19.24
CA GLU A 94 0.65 -8.69 19.63
C GLU A 94 0.67 -8.88 21.16
N CYS A 95 -0.50 -8.91 21.78
CA CYS A 95 -0.63 -9.15 23.21
C CYS A 95 -0.37 -10.63 23.51
N LYS A 96 0.68 -10.94 24.27
CA LYS A 96 1.03 -12.32 24.67
C LYS A 96 -0.01 -13.00 25.55
N PHE A 97 -0.90 -12.24 26.19
CA PHE A 97 -1.95 -12.77 27.05
C PHE A 97 -3.22 -13.12 26.28
N CYS A 98 -3.73 -12.21 25.44
CA CYS A 98 -5.03 -12.39 24.76
C CYS A 98 -4.98 -12.51 23.23
N GLY A 99 -3.80 -12.40 22.62
CA GLY A 99 -3.59 -12.49 21.17
C GLY A 99 -4.08 -11.28 20.36
N ALA A 100 -4.54 -10.20 21.01
CA ALA A 100 -4.99 -9.02 20.28
C ALA A 100 -3.81 -8.29 19.62
N ARG A 101 -4.00 -7.84 18.37
CA ARG A 101 -3.07 -6.92 17.69
C ARG A 101 -3.32 -5.49 18.15
N ASN A 102 -2.26 -4.83 18.59
CA ASN A 102 -2.26 -3.45 19.09
C ASN A 102 -1.33 -2.59 18.23
N ILE A 103 -1.56 -1.29 18.21
CA ILE A 103 -0.65 -0.34 17.55
C ILE A 103 0.70 -0.31 18.26
N SER A 104 1.76 0.04 17.52
CA SER A 104 3.14 0.03 18.01
C SER A 104 3.35 0.91 19.24
N GLU A 105 2.63 2.03 19.33
CA GLU A 105 2.68 3.02 20.42
C GLU A 105 2.02 2.54 21.71
N ASN A 106 1.16 1.52 21.66
CA ASN A 106 0.45 1.06 22.85
C ASN A 106 1.42 0.46 23.87
N ILE A 107 1.32 0.96 25.10
CA ILE A 107 2.01 0.41 26.29
C ILE A 107 1.17 -0.71 26.92
N TYR A 108 -0.16 -0.64 26.78
CA TYR A 108 -1.12 -1.62 27.31
C TYR A 108 -2.04 -2.12 26.20
N CYS A 109 -2.53 -3.35 26.34
CA CYS A 109 -3.42 -3.96 25.37
C CYS A 109 -4.79 -3.28 25.39
N SER A 110 -5.26 -2.84 24.22
CA SER A 110 -6.58 -2.20 24.06
C SER A 110 -7.76 -3.13 24.33
N LYS A 111 -7.53 -4.45 24.35
CA LYS A 111 -8.57 -5.46 24.59
C LYS A 111 -8.63 -5.96 26.03
N CYS A 112 -7.48 -6.22 26.65
CA CYS A 112 -7.41 -6.88 27.96
C CYS A 112 -6.65 -6.08 29.03
N GLY A 113 -6.06 -4.93 28.70
CA GLY A 113 -5.32 -4.08 29.64
C GLY A 113 -3.91 -4.58 29.98
N GLU A 114 -3.50 -5.76 29.52
CA GLU A 114 -2.17 -6.33 29.82
C GLU A 114 -1.04 -5.46 29.25
N LYS A 115 0.07 -5.33 29.98
CA LYS A 115 1.22 -4.54 29.52
C LYS A 115 1.88 -5.22 28.32
N LEU A 116 2.01 -4.48 27.22
CA LEU A 116 2.64 -4.97 25.99
C LEU A 116 4.16 -4.89 26.13
N ARG A 117 4.82 -6.06 26.18
CA ARG A 117 6.29 -6.23 26.19
C ARG A 117 6.78 -6.95 24.94
#